data_AF-A0A3N5SAX6-F1
#
_entry.id   AF-A0A3N5SAX6-F1
#
_cell.length_a   1.000
_cell.length_b   1.000
_cell.length_c   1.000
_cell.angle_alpha   90.00
_cell.angle_beta   90.00
_cell.angle_gamma   90.00
#
_symmetry.space_group_name_H-M   'P 1'
#
loop_
_entity.id
_entity.type
_entity.pdbx_description
1 polymer ?
#
loop_
_entity_poly.entity_id
_entity_poly.type
_entity_poly.pdbx_seq_one_letter_code
_entity_poly.pdbx_strand_id
1 'polypeptide(L)'
;MNNNFPDVEQRVKRYWYTDGIAELASGGMFILLGIFLAAQQYFMENSLFGGLSQGGLVIFLIGGMAIGRWFIKALKARLTYPRTGYVEYHVDRRNTNLRRAIAAVVALLVAGFSLVFAERVASFLNLTLALTGILVGVIFIFLQGRSSGLERFYVLGGTSMALGIALSLSSLPQGYSLGLFYSLMGFVLIISGGIVLRRYLRENPLPAEAERE
;
A
#
# COMPACT_ATOMS: atom_id res chain seq x y z
N MET A 1 -11.26 26.32 -23.75
CA MET A 1 -10.67 25.41 -22.74
C MET A 1 -11.23 24.02 -23.01
N ASN A 2 -10.45 23.13 -23.63
CA ASN A 2 -10.88 21.75 -23.84
C ASN A 2 -10.86 21.03 -22.49
N ASN A 3 -12.03 20.86 -21.89
CA ASN A 3 -12.22 20.14 -20.65
C ASN A 3 -12.11 18.63 -20.93
N ASN A 4 -10.89 18.13 -21.08
CA ASN A 4 -10.63 16.71 -21.07
C ASN A 4 -10.85 16.21 -19.64
N PHE A 5 -12.05 15.68 -19.37
CA PHE A 5 -12.40 14.97 -18.13
C PHE A 5 -11.28 14.06 -17.56
N PRO A 6 -10.53 13.28 -18.36
CA PRO A 6 -9.42 12.47 -17.82
C PRO A 6 -8.30 13.29 -17.16
N ASP A 7 -8.02 14.50 -17.63
CA ASP A 7 -6.95 15.34 -17.07
C ASP A 7 -7.35 15.94 -15.71
N VAL A 8 -8.63 16.18 -15.50
CA VAL A 8 -9.19 16.64 -14.22
C VAL A 8 -9.18 15.49 -13.21
N GLU A 9 -9.61 14.29 -13.62
CA GLU A 9 -9.59 13.10 -12.77
C GLU A 9 -8.16 12.75 -12.31
N GLN A 10 -7.19 12.83 -13.22
CA GLN A 10 -5.79 12.56 -12.91
C GLN A 10 -5.21 13.58 -11.92
N ARG A 11 -5.56 14.87 -12.04
CA ARG A 11 -5.15 15.91 -11.08
C ARG A 11 -5.70 15.67 -9.68
N VAL A 12 -6.98 15.30 -9.56
CA VAL A 12 -7.60 14.98 -8.27
C VAL A 12 -6.91 13.78 -7.62
N LYS A 13 -6.63 12.73 -8.40
CA LYS A 13 -5.88 11.56 -7.90
C LYS A 13 -4.47 11.94 -7.48
N ARG A 14 -3.76 12.77 -8.25
CA ARG A 14 -2.41 13.24 -7.93
C ARG A 14 -2.39 14.04 -6.62
N TYR A 15 -3.39 14.91 -6.39
CA TYR A 15 -3.48 15.71 -5.16
C TYR A 15 -3.47 14.83 -3.91
N TRP A 16 -4.16 13.69 -3.95
CA TRP A 16 -4.21 12.75 -2.81
C TRP A 16 -2.83 12.23 -2.38
N TYR A 17 -1.91 12.06 -3.33
CA TYR A 17 -0.56 11.55 -3.09
C TYR A 17 0.49 12.65 -2.96
N THR A 18 0.16 13.91 -3.21
CA THR A 18 1.15 15.00 -3.27
C THR A 18 1.92 15.19 -1.95
N ASP A 19 1.26 14.91 -0.81
CA ASP A 19 1.83 15.06 0.54
C ASP A 19 2.62 13.85 1.06
N GLY A 20 2.63 12.71 0.35
CA GLY A 20 3.36 11.50 0.78
C GLY A 20 2.77 10.76 2.00
N ILE A 21 1.71 11.27 2.63
CA ILE A 21 1.09 10.67 3.82
C ILE A 21 0.47 9.31 3.49
N ALA A 22 -0.11 9.17 2.30
CA ALA A 22 -0.66 7.91 1.83
C ALA A 22 0.42 6.81 1.70
N GLU A 23 1.63 7.18 1.28
CA GLU A 23 2.78 6.27 1.16
C GLU A 23 3.34 5.88 2.53
N LEU A 24 3.40 6.81 3.48
CA LEU A 24 3.77 6.52 4.87
C LEU A 24 2.79 5.53 5.51
N ALA A 25 1.48 5.76 5.34
CA ALA A 25 0.45 4.89 5.90
C ALA A 25 0.44 3.50 5.24
N SER A 26 0.59 3.41 3.91
CA SER A 26 0.70 2.12 3.24
C SER A 26 1.98 1.39 3.63
N GLY A 27 3.11 2.09 3.75
CA GLY A 27 4.36 1.51 4.22
C GLY A 27 4.25 0.92 5.63
N GLY A 28 3.60 1.65 6.55
CA GLY A 28 3.31 1.13 7.90
C GLY A 28 2.44 -0.13 7.87
N MET A 29 1.41 -0.16 7.03
CA MET A 29 0.56 -1.36 6.86
C MET A 29 1.36 -2.55 6.31
N PHE A 30 2.29 -2.31 5.39
CA PHE A 30 3.18 -3.34 4.84
C PHE A 30 4.13 -3.91 5.90
N ILE A 31 4.71 -3.06 6.76
CA ILE A 31 5.54 -3.54 7.89
C ILE A 31 4.71 -4.38 8.85
N LEU A 32 3.53 -3.91 9.25
CA LEU A 32 2.65 -4.67 10.15
C LEU A 32 2.25 -6.01 9.54
N LEU A 33 1.97 -6.05 8.23
CA LEU A 33 1.69 -7.29 7.52
C LEU A 33 2.90 -8.22 7.51
N GLY A 34 4.11 -7.70 7.28
CA GLY A 34 5.34 -8.46 7.32
C GLY A 34 5.60 -9.08 8.70
N ILE A 35 5.39 -8.32 9.77
CA ILE A 35 5.48 -8.80 11.16
C ILE A 35 4.43 -9.87 11.43
N PHE A 36 3.18 -9.64 11.01
CA PHE A 36 2.10 -10.61 11.18
C PHE A 36 2.43 -11.96 10.52
N LEU A 37 2.92 -11.93 9.28
CA LEU A 37 3.29 -13.15 8.55
C LEU A 37 4.49 -13.87 9.17
N ALA A 38 5.50 -13.13 9.61
CA ALA A 38 6.66 -13.70 10.31
C ALA A 38 6.25 -14.33 11.66
N ALA A 39 5.38 -13.65 12.42
CA ALA A 39 4.86 -14.15 13.69
C ALA A 39 3.98 -15.39 13.48
N GLN A 40 3.18 -15.44 12.42
CA GLN A 40 2.36 -16.62 12.09
C GLN A 40 3.24 -17.85 11.88
N GLN A 41 4.37 -17.72 11.19
CA GLN A 41 5.29 -18.85 11.00
C GLN A 41 5.93 -19.31 12.32
N TYR A 42 6.31 -18.39 13.22
CA TYR A 42 6.96 -18.76 14.48
C TYR A 42 6.00 -19.38 15.50
N PHE A 43 4.77 -18.87 15.61
CA PHE A 43 3.84 -19.24 16.70
C PHE A 43 2.78 -20.28 16.31
N MET A 44 2.43 -20.41 15.02
CA MET A 44 1.20 -21.12 14.62
C MET A 44 1.42 -22.41 13.80
N GLU A 45 2.66 -22.77 13.49
CA GLU A 45 2.98 -23.98 12.70
C GLU A 45 2.64 -25.30 13.44
N ASN A 46 2.53 -25.27 14.78
CA ASN A 46 2.34 -26.46 15.63
C ASN A 46 0.99 -26.54 16.37
N SER A 47 -0.03 -25.75 15.99
CA SER A 47 -1.22 -25.55 16.81
C SER A 47 -2.53 -25.70 16.01
N LEU A 48 -3.58 -26.24 16.65
CA LEU A 48 -4.97 -26.33 16.12
C LEU A 48 -5.57 -24.97 15.70
N PHE A 49 -4.86 -23.87 15.98
CA PHE A 49 -5.21 -22.50 15.61
C PHE A 49 -4.78 -22.08 14.20
N GLY A 50 -4.16 -22.96 13.40
CA GLY A 50 -3.82 -22.66 11.99
C GLY A 50 -5.02 -22.28 11.11
N GLY A 51 -6.23 -22.77 11.44
CA GLY A 51 -7.48 -22.32 10.80
C GLY A 51 -7.93 -20.93 11.25
N LEU A 52 -7.68 -20.57 12.52
CA LEU A 52 -7.94 -19.22 13.05
C LEU A 52 -6.99 -18.17 12.48
N SER A 53 -5.76 -18.56 12.09
CA SER A 53 -4.75 -17.63 11.57
C SER A 53 -5.12 -17.06 10.19
N GLN A 54 -5.76 -17.86 9.33
CA GLN A 54 -6.28 -17.39 8.04
C GLN A 54 -7.43 -16.38 8.23
N GLY A 55 -8.32 -16.61 9.20
CA GLY A 55 -9.34 -15.63 9.61
C GLY A 55 -8.72 -14.36 10.19
N GLY A 56 -7.63 -14.49 10.94
CA GLY A 56 -6.85 -13.37 11.47
C GLY A 56 -6.32 -12.43 10.40
N LEU A 57 -5.86 -12.95 9.26
CA LEU A 57 -5.40 -12.13 8.14
C LEU A 57 -6.53 -11.28 7.54
N VAL A 58 -7.73 -11.85 7.37
CA VAL A 58 -8.89 -11.12 6.85
C VAL A 58 -9.28 -9.98 7.80
N ILE A 59 -9.35 -10.27 9.11
CA ILE A 59 -9.62 -9.27 10.14
C ILE A 59 -8.54 -8.20 10.14
N PHE A 60 -7.27 -8.59 10.01
CA PHE A 60 -6.14 -7.68 9.92
C PHE A 60 -6.22 -6.77 8.70
N LEU A 61 -6.58 -7.28 7.53
CA LEU A 61 -6.73 -6.47 6.31
C LEU A 61 -7.90 -5.50 6.41
N ILE A 62 -9.06 -5.95 6.91
CA ILE A 62 -10.24 -5.10 7.07
C ILE A 62 -9.99 -4.03 8.15
N GLY A 63 -9.50 -4.45 9.31
CA GLY A 63 -9.17 -3.57 10.44
C GLY A 63 -8.07 -2.58 10.08
N GLY A 64 -6.99 -3.05 9.44
CA GLY A 64 -5.89 -2.21 8.98
C GLY A 64 -6.32 -1.21 7.90
N MET A 65 -7.26 -1.57 7.02
CA MET A 65 -7.82 -0.59 6.07
C MET A 65 -8.63 0.50 6.78
N ALA A 66 -9.43 0.15 7.79
CA ALA A 66 -10.20 1.12 8.57
C ALA A 66 -9.29 2.05 9.38
N ILE A 67 -8.32 1.47 10.10
CA ILE A 67 -7.34 2.20 10.92
C ILE A 67 -6.45 3.06 10.03
N GLY A 68 -5.94 2.53 8.92
CA GLY A 68 -5.11 3.27 7.98
C GLY A 68 -5.83 4.48 7.39
N ARG A 69 -7.12 4.35 7.06
CA ARG A 69 -7.94 5.49 6.60
C ARG A 69 -8.10 6.55 7.69
N TRP A 70 -8.37 6.12 8.93
CA TRP A 70 -8.46 7.04 10.06
C TRP A 70 -7.13 7.76 10.30
N PHE A 71 -6.01 7.03 10.25
CA PHE A 71 -4.67 7.54 10.42
C PHE A 71 -4.30 8.58 9.35
N ILE A 72 -4.56 8.29 8.08
CA ILE A 72 -4.34 9.25 6.99
C ILE A 72 -5.16 10.52 7.22
N LYS A 73 -6.43 10.40 7.59
CA LYS A 73 -7.28 11.57 7.87
C LYS A 73 -6.75 12.39 9.04
N ALA A 74 -6.33 11.74 10.12
CA ALA A 74 -5.78 12.40 11.30
C ALA A 74 -4.47 13.14 10.99
N LEU A 75 -3.58 12.52 10.21
CA LEU A 75 -2.33 13.15 9.78
C LEU A 75 -2.59 14.33 8.83
N LYS A 76 -3.46 14.16 7.84
CA LYS A 76 -3.81 15.24 6.91
C LYS A 76 -4.47 16.41 7.63
N ALA A 77 -5.31 16.16 8.63
CA ALA A 77 -5.94 17.22 9.44
C ALA A 77 -4.93 18.04 10.24
N ARG A 78 -3.82 17.44 10.68
CA ARG A 78 -2.77 18.14 11.44
C ARG A 78 -1.68 18.76 10.57
N LEU A 79 -1.31 18.10 9.47
CA LEU A 79 -0.16 18.48 8.65
C LEU A 79 -0.58 19.17 7.35
N THR A 80 -1.47 18.57 6.57
CA THR A 80 -1.75 19.06 5.21
C THR A 80 -2.80 20.17 5.19
N TYR A 81 -3.93 19.98 5.85
CA TYR A 81 -5.08 20.88 5.78
C TYR A 81 -4.82 22.30 6.31
N PRO A 82 -4.02 22.51 7.37
CA PRO A 82 -3.68 23.87 7.81
C PRO A 82 -2.85 24.67 6.80
N ARG A 83 -2.18 24.01 5.85
CA ARG A 83 -1.24 24.65 4.91
C ARG A 83 -1.90 24.96 3.57
N THR A 84 -2.64 24.01 3.01
CA THR A 84 -3.21 24.13 1.65
C THR A 84 -4.73 24.22 1.62
N GLY A 85 -5.37 24.24 2.79
CA GLY A 85 -6.82 24.21 2.91
C GLY A 85 -7.42 22.83 2.66
N TYR A 86 -8.67 22.64 3.12
CA TYR A 86 -9.44 21.43 2.89
C TYR A 86 -10.42 21.64 1.74
N VAL A 87 -10.31 20.83 0.69
CA VAL A 87 -11.29 20.80 -0.41
C VAL A 87 -12.09 19.50 -0.29
N GLU A 88 -13.36 19.63 0.09
CA GLU A 88 -14.27 18.48 0.16
C GLU A 88 -14.88 18.18 -1.20
N TYR A 89 -14.36 17.13 -1.84
CA TYR A 89 -14.94 16.62 -3.08
C TYR A 89 -16.16 15.74 -2.76
N HIS A 90 -17.32 16.17 -3.26
CA HIS A 90 -18.55 15.40 -3.21
C HIS A 90 -18.48 14.30 -4.28
N VAL A 91 -18.36 13.05 -3.85
CA VAL A 91 -18.35 11.88 -4.75
C VAL A 91 -19.65 11.11 -4.55
N ASP A 92 -20.30 10.72 -5.65
CA ASP A 92 -21.51 9.92 -5.61
C ASP A 92 -21.29 8.61 -4.82
N ARG A 93 -22.02 8.51 -3.71
CA ARG A 93 -21.78 7.53 -2.64
C ARG A 93 -22.10 6.09 -3.08
N ARG A 94 -23.02 5.93 -4.04
CA ARG A 94 -23.57 4.63 -4.46
C ARG A 94 -22.61 3.81 -5.31
N ASN A 95 -21.93 4.43 -6.27
CA ASN A 95 -21.01 3.73 -7.18
C ASN A 95 -19.62 3.49 -6.51
N THR A 96 -19.26 4.35 -5.56
CA THR A 96 -17.98 4.29 -4.83
C THR A 96 -17.92 3.10 -3.86
N ASN A 97 -19.03 2.77 -3.19
CA ASN A 97 -19.07 1.64 -2.27
C ASN A 97 -18.99 0.29 -3.00
N LEU A 98 -19.66 0.16 -4.14
CA LEU A 98 -19.60 -1.03 -4.98
C LEU A 98 -18.18 -1.26 -5.52
N ARG A 99 -17.55 -0.23 -6.09
CA ARG A 99 -16.16 -0.32 -6.57
C ARG A 99 -15.17 -0.67 -5.45
N ARG A 100 -15.37 -0.12 -4.24
CA ARG A 100 -14.54 -0.45 -3.06
C ARG A 100 -14.75 -1.88 -2.60
N ALA A 101 -16.00 -2.35 -2.57
CA ALA A 101 -16.32 -3.74 -2.24
C ALA A 101 -15.69 -4.69 -3.26
N ILE A 102 -15.81 -4.41 -4.55
CA ILE A 102 -15.18 -5.19 -5.63
C ILE A 102 -13.65 -5.19 -5.46
N ALA A 103 -13.02 -4.03 -5.23
CA ALA A 103 -11.57 -3.96 -5.02
C ALA A 103 -11.12 -4.75 -3.79
N ALA A 104 -11.88 -4.70 -2.69
CA ALA A 104 -11.60 -5.47 -1.47
C ALA A 104 -11.77 -6.98 -1.70
N VAL A 105 -12.83 -7.39 -2.41
CA VAL A 105 -13.08 -8.79 -2.76
C VAL A 105 -12.00 -9.29 -3.72
N VAL A 106 -11.61 -8.51 -4.73
CA VAL A 106 -10.52 -8.88 -5.63
C VAL A 106 -9.21 -9.01 -4.86
N ALA A 107 -8.89 -8.08 -3.96
CA ALA A 107 -7.71 -8.20 -3.12
C ALA A 107 -7.74 -9.45 -2.22
N LEU A 108 -8.89 -9.78 -1.63
CA LEU A 108 -9.09 -10.99 -0.83
C LEU A 108 -8.99 -12.27 -1.67
N LEU A 109 -9.60 -12.30 -2.85
CA LEU A 109 -9.53 -13.44 -3.77
C LEU A 109 -8.11 -13.62 -4.29
N VAL A 110 -7.40 -12.54 -4.59
CA VAL A 110 -5.99 -12.60 -5.00
C VAL A 110 -5.11 -13.10 -3.87
N ALA A 111 -5.30 -12.61 -2.64
CA ALA A 111 -4.57 -13.08 -1.47
C ALA A 111 -4.87 -14.57 -1.19
N GLY A 112 -6.14 -14.96 -1.17
CA GLY A 112 -6.58 -16.34 -0.95
C GLY A 112 -6.13 -17.29 -2.07
N PHE A 113 -6.25 -16.88 -3.33
CA PHE A 113 -5.74 -17.63 -4.47
C PHE A 113 -4.23 -17.79 -4.39
N SER A 114 -3.49 -16.75 -4.03
CA SER A 114 -2.03 -16.82 -3.88
C SER A 114 -1.62 -17.83 -2.79
N LEU A 115 -2.36 -17.92 -1.68
CA LEU A 115 -2.11 -18.87 -0.60
C LEU A 115 -2.44 -20.32 -1.01
N VAL A 116 -3.61 -20.55 -1.61
CA VAL A 116 -4.02 -21.90 -2.06
C VAL A 116 -3.16 -22.38 -3.23
N PHE A 117 -2.79 -21.48 -4.13
CA PHE A 117 -1.88 -21.76 -5.24
C PHE A 117 -0.45 -22.02 -4.75
N ALA A 118 -0.01 -21.32 -3.69
CA ALA A 118 1.27 -21.56 -3.03
C ALA A 118 1.36 -22.99 -2.48
N GLU A 119 0.31 -23.44 -1.78
CA GLU A 119 0.28 -24.78 -1.19
C GLU A 119 0.15 -25.90 -2.23
N ARG A 120 -0.55 -25.68 -3.34
CA ARG A 120 -0.86 -26.75 -4.31
C ARG A 120 0.05 -26.83 -5.54
N VAL A 121 0.65 -25.73 -5.99
CA VAL A 121 1.39 -25.68 -7.28
C VAL A 121 2.81 -25.14 -7.10
N ALA A 122 3.01 -24.17 -6.19
CA ALA A 122 4.29 -23.48 -6.07
C ALA A 122 5.37 -24.21 -5.26
N SER A 123 5.00 -25.25 -4.50
CA SER A 123 5.96 -26.12 -3.80
C SER A 123 7.00 -26.74 -4.75
N PHE A 124 6.69 -26.84 -6.05
CA PHE A 124 7.61 -27.36 -7.07
C PHE A 124 8.63 -26.34 -7.62
N LEU A 125 8.41 -25.01 -7.47
CA LEU A 125 9.26 -23.99 -8.13
C LEU A 125 9.56 -22.72 -7.29
N ASN A 126 9.11 -22.58 -6.04
CA ASN A 126 9.35 -21.40 -5.18
C ASN A 126 8.95 -20.03 -5.81
N LEU A 127 8.15 -20.01 -6.87
CA LEU A 127 7.83 -18.80 -7.66
C LEU A 127 6.84 -17.84 -6.98
N THR A 128 6.26 -18.22 -5.84
CA THR A 128 5.24 -17.40 -5.15
C THR A 128 5.73 -16.00 -4.84
N LEU A 129 6.99 -15.86 -4.44
CA LEU A 129 7.54 -14.57 -4.05
C LEU A 129 7.76 -13.66 -5.27
N ALA A 130 8.29 -14.23 -6.36
CA ALA A 130 8.44 -13.52 -7.62
C ALA A 130 7.07 -13.06 -8.13
N LEU A 131 6.05 -13.91 -8.08
CA LEU A 131 4.68 -13.56 -8.47
C LEU A 131 4.09 -12.46 -7.58
N THR A 132 4.28 -12.52 -6.26
CA THR A 132 3.85 -11.45 -5.35
C THR A 132 4.53 -10.12 -5.67
N GLY A 133 5.85 -10.13 -5.87
CA GLY A 133 6.60 -8.92 -6.23
C GLY A 133 6.19 -8.32 -7.56
N ILE A 134 5.95 -9.17 -8.57
CA ILE A 134 5.39 -8.78 -9.88
C ILE A 134 4.01 -8.17 -9.71
N LEU A 135 3.12 -8.83 -8.99
CA LEU A 135 1.74 -8.38 -8.81
C LEU A 135 1.68 -7.03 -8.08
N VAL A 136 2.43 -6.87 -6.98
CA VAL A 136 2.53 -5.60 -6.27
C VAL A 136 3.17 -4.52 -7.17
N GLY A 137 4.17 -4.89 -7.97
CA GLY A 137 4.77 -4.00 -8.96
C GLY A 137 3.77 -3.52 -10.02
N VAL A 138 2.94 -4.42 -10.56
CA VAL A 138 1.86 -4.12 -11.50
C VAL A 138 0.83 -3.18 -10.87
N ILE A 139 0.45 -3.42 -9.61
CA ILE A 139 -0.45 -2.52 -8.87
C ILE A 139 0.16 -1.11 -8.80
N PHE A 140 1.43 -0.99 -8.41
CA PHE A 140 2.08 0.33 -8.35
C PHE A 140 2.21 1.00 -9.72
N ILE A 141 2.53 0.27 -10.77
CA ILE A 141 2.71 0.85 -12.11
C ILE A 141 1.37 1.24 -12.74
N PHE A 142 0.41 0.31 -12.78
CA PHE A 142 -0.85 0.49 -13.52
C PHE A 142 -1.94 1.17 -12.70
N LEU A 143 -2.15 0.76 -11.44
CA LEU A 143 -3.20 1.34 -10.61
C LEU A 143 -2.76 2.65 -9.98
N GLN A 144 -1.48 2.79 -9.61
CA GLN A 144 -0.99 3.96 -8.90
C GLN A 144 -0.28 4.95 -9.84
N GLY A 145 0.70 4.51 -10.63
CA GLY A 145 1.52 5.33 -11.51
C GLY A 145 0.71 5.94 -12.65
N ARG A 146 -0.07 5.12 -13.37
CA ARG A 146 -0.91 5.62 -14.47
C ARG A 146 -2.05 6.53 -13.99
N SER A 147 -2.63 6.24 -12.82
CA SER A 147 -3.80 6.98 -12.32
C SER A 147 -3.46 8.30 -11.62
N SER A 148 -2.29 8.40 -10.98
CA SER A 148 -1.81 9.62 -10.32
C SER A 148 -0.82 10.41 -11.19
N GLY A 149 -0.27 9.78 -12.23
CA GLY A 149 0.72 10.37 -13.12
C GLY A 149 2.05 10.69 -12.43
N LEU A 150 2.38 10.04 -11.32
CA LEU A 150 3.61 10.30 -10.56
C LEU A 150 4.69 9.26 -10.90
N GLU A 151 5.84 9.73 -11.36
CA GLU A 151 6.97 8.89 -11.81
C GLU A 151 7.50 7.96 -10.71
N ARG A 152 7.47 8.41 -9.45
CA ARG A 152 7.96 7.64 -8.30
C ARG A 152 7.23 6.31 -8.10
N PHE A 153 5.97 6.17 -8.52
CA PHE A 153 5.28 4.88 -8.41
C PHE A 153 5.80 3.84 -9.39
N TYR A 154 6.40 4.25 -10.51
CA TYR A 154 7.12 3.32 -11.39
C TYR A 154 8.40 2.81 -10.73
N VAL A 155 9.12 3.68 -10.01
CA VAL A 155 10.29 3.30 -9.21
C VAL A 155 9.89 2.32 -8.11
N LEU A 156 8.83 2.62 -7.36
CA LEU A 156 8.29 1.72 -6.32
C LEU A 156 7.86 0.36 -6.90
N GLY A 157 7.23 0.37 -8.07
CA GLY A 157 6.85 -0.86 -8.77
C GLY A 157 8.06 -1.69 -9.20
N GLY A 158 9.08 -1.04 -9.77
CA GLY A 158 10.35 -1.69 -10.12
C GLY A 158 11.05 -2.28 -8.90
N THR A 159 11.11 -1.54 -7.79
CA THR A 159 11.68 -2.02 -6.52
C THR A 159 10.93 -3.24 -5.99
N SER A 160 9.59 -3.24 -6.05
CA SER A 160 8.78 -4.41 -5.67
C SER A 160 9.10 -5.64 -6.51
N MET A 161 9.22 -5.48 -7.83
CA MET A 161 9.57 -6.58 -8.73
C MET A 161 10.98 -7.11 -8.43
N ALA A 162 11.95 -6.22 -8.25
CA ALA A 162 13.32 -6.57 -7.93
C ALA A 162 13.41 -7.32 -6.58
N LEU A 163 12.74 -6.82 -5.54
CA LEU A 163 12.70 -7.49 -4.23
C LEU A 163 12.04 -8.87 -4.30
N GLY A 164 10.91 -8.99 -5.01
CA GLY A 164 10.23 -10.28 -5.17
C GLY A 164 11.08 -11.31 -5.89
N ILE A 165 11.77 -10.93 -6.96
CA ILE A 165 12.69 -11.80 -7.70
C ILE A 165 13.91 -12.16 -6.84
N ALA A 166 14.56 -11.17 -6.23
CA ALA A 166 15.76 -11.39 -5.42
C ALA A 166 15.50 -12.32 -4.24
N LEU A 167 14.38 -12.13 -3.53
CA LEU A 167 14.00 -12.99 -2.41
C LEU A 167 13.45 -14.35 -2.87
N SER A 168 12.89 -14.45 -4.08
CA SER A 168 12.50 -15.75 -4.67
C SER A 168 13.70 -16.64 -4.97
N LEU A 169 14.86 -16.03 -5.25
CA LEU A 169 16.13 -16.74 -5.44
C LEU A 169 16.82 -17.09 -4.11
N SER A 170 16.33 -16.54 -2.99
CA SER A 170 16.86 -16.87 -1.67
C SER A 170 16.34 -18.25 -1.22
N SER A 171 17.20 -19.04 -0.59
CA SER A 171 16.84 -20.34 -0.02
C SER A 171 16.13 -20.24 1.33
N LEU A 172 15.50 -19.09 1.62
CA LEU A 172 14.82 -18.83 2.89
C LEU A 172 13.44 -19.50 2.91
N PRO A 173 12.96 -19.94 4.09
CA PRO A 173 11.61 -20.49 4.20
C PRO A 173 10.56 -19.45 3.80
N GLN A 174 9.49 -19.92 3.16
CA GLN A 174 8.54 -19.08 2.44
C GLN A 174 7.91 -17.94 3.27
N GLY A 175 7.51 -18.19 4.52
CA GLY A 175 6.89 -17.16 5.35
C GLY A 175 7.90 -16.11 5.85
N TYR A 176 9.16 -16.47 6.09
CA TYR A 176 10.23 -15.48 6.32
C TYR A 176 10.47 -14.62 5.09
N SER A 177 10.50 -15.22 3.90
CA SER A 177 10.70 -14.50 2.65
C SER A 177 9.55 -13.52 2.35
N LEU A 178 8.30 -13.91 2.63
CA LEU A 178 7.14 -13.02 2.53
C LEU A 178 7.18 -11.92 3.59
N GLY A 179 7.47 -12.25 4.84
CA GLY A 179 7.59 -11.29 5.93
C GLY A 179 8.67 -10.24 5.64
N LEU A 180 9.83 -10.67 5.14
CA LEU A 180 10.93 -9.81 4.70
C LEU A 180 10.54 -8.95 3.51
N PHE A 181 9.88 -9.52 2.50
CA PHE A 181 9.40 -8.78 1.34
C PHE A 181 8.49 -7.61 1.75
N TYR A 182 7.45 -7.89 2.55
CA TYR A 182 6.51 -6.87 2.99
C TYR A 182 7.18 -5.83 3.91
N SER A 183 8.09 -6.26 4.79
CA SER A 183 8.82 -5.35 5.67
C SER A 183 9.72 -4.40 4.89
N LEU A 184 10.56 -4.94 3.98
CA LEU A 184 11.45 -4.15 3.14
C LEU A 184 10.68 -3.18 2.24
N MET A 185 9.61 -3.66 1.60
CA MET A 185 8.76 -2.80 0.79
C MET A 185 8.09 -1.71 1.63
N GLY A 186 7.68 -2.04 2.85
CA GLY A 186 7.14 -1.07 3.81
C GLY A 186 8.14 0.02 4.18
N PHE A 187 9.41 -0.34 4.43
CA PHE A 187 10.48 0.63 4.65
C PHE A 187 10.71 1.53 3.43
N VAL A 188 10.77 0.95 2.22
CA VAL A 188 10.91 1.72 0.98
C VAL A 188 9.79 2.75 0.83
N LEU A 189 8.54 2.35 1.11
CA LEU A 189 7.38 3.26 1.07
C LEU A 189 7.45 4.35 2.13
N ILE A 190 7.88 4.03 3.36
CA ILE A 190 8.04 5.02 4.42
C ILE A 190 9.12 6.03 4.07
N ILE A 191 10.25 5.58 3.51
CA ILE A 191 11.33 6.47 3.07
C ILE A 191 10.85 7.37 1.94
N SER A 192 10.20 6.81 0.90
CA SER A 192 9.61 7.58 -0.19
C SER A 192 8.62 8.62 0.32
N GLY A 193 7.62 8.18 1.09
CA GLY A 193 6.56 9.04 1.62
C GLY A 193 7.10 10.11 2.58
N GLY A 194 8.11 9.77 3.39
CA GLY A 194 8.78 10.70 4.29
C GLY A 194 9.58 11.77 3.57
N ILE A 195 10.29 11.42 2.49
CA ILE A 195 11.00 12.40 1.64
C ILE A 195 10.00 13.35 0.98
N VAL A 196 8.91 12.80 0.43
CA VAL A 196 7.84 13.60 -0.19
C VAL A 196 7.16 14.51 0.82
N LEU A 197 6.82 14.00 2.00
CA LEU A 197 6.21 14.80 3.06
C LEU A 197 7.14 15.92 3.53
N ARG A 198 8.42 15.61 3.75
CA ARG A 198 9.41 16.64 4.15
C ARG A 198 9.54 17.73 3.09
N ARG A 199 9.57 17.35 1.81
CA ARG A 199 9.62 18.31 0.70
C ARG A 199 8.33 19.15 0.66
N TYR A 200 7.18 18.52 0.79
CA TYR A 200 5.87 19.18 0.81
C TYR A 200 5.77 20.23 1.92
N LEU A 201 6.20 19.88 3.14
CA LEU A 201 6.17 20.78 4.29
C LEU A 201 7.13 21.97 4.12
N ARG A 202 8.23 21.81 3.38
CA ARG A 202 9.16 22.90 3.07
C ARG A 202 8.63 23.82 1.98
N GLU A 203 7.96 23.26 0.97
CA GLU A 203 7.40 24.02 -0.15
C GLU A 203 6.09 24.74 0.22
N ASN A 204 5.43 24.31 1.30
CA ASN A 204 4.16 24.88 1.77
C ASN A 204 4.27 25.24 3.27
N PRO A 205 4.99 26.33 3.63
CA PRO A 205 5.05 26.81 5.01
C PRO A 205 3.66 27.24 5.50
N LEU A 206 3.49 27.33 6.83
CA LEU A 206 2.22 27.79 7.38
C LEU A 206 2.00 29.28 7.05
N PRO A 207 0.75 29.74 6.82
CA PRO A 207 0.48 31.15 6.53
C PRO A 207 1.07 32.10 7.59
N ALA A 208 1.05 31.71 8.87
CA ALA A 208 1.61 32.48 9.98
C ALA A 208 3.16 32.51 10.02
N GLU A 209 3.84 31.62 9.29
CA GLU A 209 5.31 31.61 9.13
C GLU A 209 5.72 32.41 7.88
N ALA A 210 4.93 32.35 6.81
CA ALA A 210 5.17 33.11 5.57
C ALA A 210 5.02 34.63 5.74
N GLU A 211 4.29 35.11 6.76
CA GLU A 211 4.19 36.53 7.10
C GLU A 211 5.37 37.06 7.95
N ARG A 212 6.28 36.18 8.41
CA ARG A 212 7.42 36.54 9.28
C ARG A 212 8.79 36.47 8.60
N GLU A 213 8.86 35.93 7.39
CA GLU A 213 10.05 35.97 6.51
C GLU A 213 9.92 37.13 5.51
#